data_AF-A0A3G9IUT4-F1
#
_entry.id   AF-A0A3G9IUT4-F1
#
_cell.length_a   1.000
_cell.length_b   1.000
_cell.length_c   1.000
_cell.angle_alpha   90.00
_cell.angle_beta   90.00
_cell.angle_gamma   90.00
#
_symmetry.space_group_name_H-M   'P 1'
#
loop_
_entity.id
_entity.type
_entity.pdbx_description
1 polymer ?
#
loop_
_entity_poly.entity_id
_entity_poly.type
_entity_poly.pdbx_seq_one_letter_code
_entity_poly.pdbx_strand_id
1 'polypeptide(L)'
;MDKPNLKHEAKIITALPEYEDAFINYFQDTTRSFMSLKNELLSGIGTISHEGPARMRTSADEVILDKEPAKIEMKFNIPFDVITRTNVEALIKSIDEASDSGIESLVPQIFQFLGEVCDVSGQVVDGRGQPFSFDLFLELLEKIEITFNDDGSPNMPTVFIHPHAKGS
;
A
#
# COMPACT_ATOMS: atom_id res chain seq x y z
N MET A 1 3.15 -56.08 -17.74
CA MET A 1 4.38 -55.29 -17.96
C MET A 1 4.12 -53.92 -17.33
N ASP A 2 4.48 -53.78 -16.06
CA ASP A 2 4.38 -52.51 -15.33
C ASP A 2 5.58 -51.64 -15.68
N LYS A 3 5.33 -50.41 -16.11
CA LYS A 3 6.40 -49.40 -16.27
C LYS A 3 6.62 -48.73 -14.91
N PRO A 4 7.85 -48.69 -14.38
CA PRO A 4 8.11 -48.01 -13.12
C PRO A 4 7.92 -46.50 -13.30
N ASN A 5 7.04 -45.95 -12.47
CA ASN A 5 6.79 -44.52 -12.33
C ASN A 5 8.01 -43.86 -11.66
N LEU A 6 8.98 -43.46 -12.48
CA LEU A 6 10.12 -42.65 -12.03
C LEU A 6 9.62 -41.23 -11.74
N LYS A 7 9.20 -41.00 -10.49
CA LYS A 7 9.14 -39.65 -9.93
C LYS A 7 10.55 -39.07 -9.98
N HIS A 8 10.79 -38.19 -10.95
CA HIS A 8 12.01 -37.40 -11.00
C HIS A 8 11.87 -36.33 -9.92
N GLU A 9 12.31 -36.65 -8.70
CA GLU A 9 12.67 -35.61 -7.74
C GLU A 9 13.92 -34.92 -8.30
N ALA A 10 13.72 -33.81 -9.01
CA ALA A 10 14.79 -32.95 -9.42
C ALA A 10 15.47 -32.41 -8.16
N LYS A 11 16.53 -33.08 -7.72
CA LYS A 11 17.41 -32.60 -6.66
C LYS A 11 18.03 -31.29 -7.17
N ILE A 12 17.64 -30.16 -6.59
CA ILE A 12 18.24 -28.85 -6.90
C ILE A 12 19.66 -28.88 -6.33
N ILE A 13 20.64 -29.21 -7.18
CA ILE A 13 22.05 -29.38 -6.77
C ILE A 13 22.78 -28.02 -6.67
N THR A 14 22.13 -26.93 -7.10
CA THR A 14 22.70 -25.58 -7.18
C THR A 14 21.75 -24.52 -6.63
N ALA A 15 21.25 -24.69 -5.40
CA ALA A 15 20.59 -23.59 -4.70
C ALA A 15 21.66 -22.55 -4.35
N LEU A 16 21.44 -21.31 -4.76
CA LEU A 16 22.31 -20.17 -4.45
C LEU A 16 21.45 -19.12 -3.72
N PRO A 17 21.26 -19.28 -2.40
CA PRO A 17 20.34 -18.45 -1.62
C PRO A 17 20.60 -16.96 -1.78
N GLU A 18 21.87 -16.57 -1.90
CA GLU A 18 22.25 -15.17 -2.07
C GLU A 18 21.69 -14.54 -3.36
N TYR A 19 21.55 -15.33 -4.44
CA TYR A 19 20.94 -14.84 -5.68
C TYR A 19 19.41 -14.85 -5.61
N GLU A 20 18.83 -15.83 -4.92
CA GLU A 20 17.39 -15.87 -4.67
C GLU A 20 16.95 -14.66 -3.83
N ASP A 21 17.67 -14.40 -2.73
CA ASP A 21 17.45 -13.23 -1.86
C ASP A 21 17.66 -11.92 -2.63
N ALA A 22 18.74 -11.81 -3.41
CA ALA A 22 19.00 -10.62 -4.21
C ALA A 22 17.88 -10.37 -5.23
N PHE A 23 17.38 -11.42 -5.89
CA PHE A 23 16.27 -11.31 -6.82
C PHE A 23 14.97 -10.93 -6.12
N ILE A 24 14.64 -11.56 -5.00
CA ILE A 24 13.43 -11.25 -4.22
C ILE A 24 13.46 -9.80 -3.75
N ASN A 25 14.59 -9.33 -3.20
CA ASN A 25 14.75 -7.96 -2.75
C ASN A 25 14.62 -6.98 -3.91
N TYR A 26 15.32 -7.22 -5.03
CA TYR A 26 15.20 -6.41 -6.23
C TYR A 26 13.75 -6.33 -6.74
N PHE A 27 13.08 -7.48 -6.82
CA PHE A 27 11.69 -7.56 -7.29
C PHE A 27 10.75 -6.78 -6.35
N GLN A 28 10.88 -6.97 -5.03
CA GLN A 28 10.07 -6.27 -4.04
C GLN A 28 10.30 -4.75 -4.08
N ASP A 29 11.55 -4.31 -4.10
CA ASP A 29 11.90 -2.89 -4.09
C ASP A 29 11.48 -2.19 -5.39
N THR A 30 11.65 -2.85 -6.53
CA THR A 30 11.22 -2.32 -7.83
C THR A 30 9.69 -2.25 -7.88
N THR A 31 9.00 -3.29 -7.42
CA THR A 31 7.53 -3.30 -7.39
C THR A 31 6.99 -2.20 -6.48
N ARG A 32 7.55 -2.02 -5.27
CA ARG A 32 7.18 -0.93 -4.36
C ARG A 32 7.42 0.45 -4.97
N SER A 33 8.54 0.61 -5.68
CA SER A 33 8.86 1.84 -6.40
C SER A 33 7.83 2.13 -7.50
N PHE A 34 7.42 1.12 -8.26
CA PHE A 34 6.34 1.26 -9.27
C PHE A 34 5.01 1.60 -8.61
N MET A 35 4.67 0.97 -7.48
CA MET A 35 3.46 1.29 -6.72
C MET A 35 3.44 2.77 -6.30
N SER A 36 4.57 3.26 -5.77
CA SER A 36 4.75 4.66 -5.37
C SER A 36 4.63 5.61 -6.55
N LEU A 37 5.23 5.29 -7.71
CA LEU A 37 5.15 6.10 -8.92
C LEU A 37 3.73 6.14 -9.52
N LYS A 38 2.98 5.05 -9.43
CA LYS A 38 1.63 4.92 -9.99
C LYS A 38 0.55 5.52 -9.09
N ASN A 39 0.79 5.66 -7.80
CA ASN A 39 -0.24 6.05 -6.83
C ASN A 39 0.24 7.19 -5.92
N GLU A 40 -0.41 8.36 -6.06
CA GLU A 40 -0.06 9.59 -5.34
C GLU A 40 -0.10 9.42 -3.81
N LEU A 41 -1.09 8.69 -3.28
CA LEU A 41 -1.18 8.40 -1.85
C LEU A 41 0.06 7.62 -1.37
N LEU A 42 0.48 6.60 -2.12
CA LEU A 42 1.66 5.81 -1.78
C LEU A 42 2.97 6.57 -1.99
N SER A 43 3.02 7.54 -2.91
CA SER A 43 4.17 8.44 -3.06
C SER A 43 4.35 9.38 -1.88
N GLY A 44 3.26 9.76 -1.19
CA GLY A 44 3.28 10.69 -0.07
C GLY A 44 3.51 10.04 1.30
N ILE A 45 3.35 8.71 1.42
CA ILE A 45 3.43 8.01 2.71
C ILE A 45 4.84 7.46 2.93
N GLY A 46 5.43 7.82 4.08
CA GLY A 46 6.67 7.19 4.56
C GLY A 46 6.43 5.77 5.05
N THR A 47 7.36 4.86 4.73
CA THR A 47 7.33 3.49 5.25
C THR A 47 8.32 3.34 6.40
N ILE A 48 7.87 2.76 7.51
CA ILE A 48 8.72 2.44 8.66
C ILE A 48 8.63 0.93 8.89
N SER A 49 9.79 0.26 8.98
CA SER A 49 9.84 -1.14 9.35
C SER A 49 9.74 -1.27 10.87
N HIS A 50 8.85 -2.14 11.35
CA HIS A 50 8.68 -2.45 12.76
C HIS A 50 8.47 -3.95 12.93
N GLU A 51 9.11 -4.57 13.93
CA GLU A 51 8.87 -5.96 14.32
C GLU A 51 7.73 -6.08 15.34
N GLY A 52 6.69 -6.85 15.05
CA GLY A 52 5.55 -7.05 15.96
C GLY A 52 4.33 -6.17 15.64
N PRO A 53 3.30 -6.16 16.51
CA PRO A 53 2.06 -5.45 16.26
C PRO A 53 2.28 -3.94 16.18
N ALA A 54 1.60 -3.28 15.25
CA ALA A 54 1.65 -1.83 15.12
C ALA A 54 0.80 -1.22 16.24
N ARG A 55 1.44 -0.50 17.16
CA ARG A 55 0.76 0.26 18.21
C ARG A 55 0.70 1.72 17.83
N MET A 56 -0.50 2.26 17.68
CA MET A 56 -0.68 3.68 17.42
C MET A 56 -1.33 4.38 18.61
N ARG A 57 -0.74 5.49 19.02
CA ARG A 57 -1.31 6.40 20.02
C ARG A 57 -1.86 7.61 19.31
N THR A 58 -3.18 7.80 19.35
CA THR A 58 -3.80 9.01 18.79
C THR A 58 -3.56 10.20 19.72
N SER A 59 -3.25 11.38 19.16
CA SER A 59 -2.96 12.60 19.92
C SER A 59 -4.17 13.15 20.68
N ALA A 60 -5.39 12.80 20.27
CA ALA A 60 -6.61 13.40 20.79
C ALA A 60 -7.03 12.88 22.17
N ASP A 61 -6.81 11.60 22.53
CA ASP A 61 -7.48 11.02 23.72
C ASP A 61 -6.76 9.83 24.41
N GLU A 62 -5.43 9.71 24.35
CA GLU A 62 -4.69 8.57 24.93
C GLU A 62 -5.16 7.18 24.47
N VAL A 63 -5.99 7.10 23.42
CA VAL A 63 -6.48 5.83 22.90
C VAL A 63 -5.33 5.13 22.18
N ILE A 64 -5.00 3.94 22.67
CA ILE A 64 -4.05 3.03 22.04
C ILE A 64 -4.84 2.09 21.16
N LEU A 65 -4.60 2.17 19.85
CA LEU A 65 -5.10 1.21 18.90
C LEU A 65 -3.99 0.20 18.61
N ASP A 66 -4.16 -1.01 19.16
CA ASP A 66 -3.32 -2.16 18.80
C ASP A 66 -3.95 -2.84 17.59
N LYS A 67 -3.25 -2.84 16.45
CA LYS A 67 -3.69 -3.53 15.24
C LYS A 67 -2.66 -4.54 14.77
N GLU A 68 -3.14 -5.74 14.53
CA GLU A 68 -2.33 -6.78 13.89
C GLU A 68 -1.95 -6.36 12.46
N PRO A 69 -0.72 -6.66 12.00
CA PRO A 69 -0.31 -6.36 10.65
C PRO A 69 -1.27 -6.95 9.63
N ALA A 70 -1.82 -6.08 8.77
CA ALA A 70 -2.71 -6.53 7.73
C ALA A 70 -1.92 -7.30 6.66
N LYS A 71 -2.48 -8.42 6.20
CA LYS A 71 -1.83 -9.24 5.16
C LYS A 71 -2.12 -8.61 3.81
N ILE A 72 -1.06 -8.19 3.12
CA ILE A 72 -1.11 -7.76 1.73
C ILE A 72 -0.68 -8.93 0.86
N GLU A 73 -1.55 -9.38 -0.04
CA GLU A 73 -1.23 -10.41 -1.00
C GLU A 73 -1.03 -9.78 -2.37
N MET A 74 0.15 -9.96 -2.93
CA MET A 74 0.50 -9.47 -4.26
C MET A 74 0.59 -10.65 -5.22
N LYS A 75 -0.17 -10.60 -6.31
CA LYS A 75 -0.14 -11.64 -7.33
C LYS A 75 0.82 -11.23 -8.42
N PHE A 76 1.72 -12.15 -8.77
CA PHE A 76 2.59 -11.99 -9.93
C PHE A 76 2.76 -13.35 -10.61
N ASN A 77 3.03 -13.30 -11.91
CA ASN A 77 3.32 -14.48 -12.70
C ASN A 77 4.53 -14.17 -13.60
N ILE A 78 5.62 -14.91 -13.42
CA ILE A 78 6.81 -14.82 -14.25
C ILE A 78 6.95 -16.14 -15.01
N PRO A 79 6.59 -16.17 -16.30
CA PRO A 79 6.77 -17.35 -17.12
C PRO A 79 8.24 -17.79 -17.20
N PHE A 80 8.50 -19.09 -17.17
CA PHE A 80 9.87 -19.63 -17.16
C PHE A 80 10.66 -19.29 -18.44
N ASP A 81 9.98 -19.11 -19.57
CA ASP A 81 10.58 -18.68 -20.82
C ASP A 81 11.12 -17.24 -20.77
N VAL A 82 10.53 -16.37 -19.96
CA VAL A 82 11.05 -15.01 -19.69
C VAL A 82 12.42 -15.08 -19.03
N ILE A 83 12.58 -15.99 -18.06
CA ILE A 83 13.83 -16.20 -17.31
C ILE A 83 14.90 -16.78 -18.24
N THR A 84 14.58 -17.86 -18.94
CA THR A 84 15.57 -18.57 -19.79
C THR A 84 16.03 -17.79 -21.01
N ARG A 85 15.20 -16.87 -21.51
CA ARG A 85 15.52 -16.02 -22.66
C ARG A 85 16.02 -14.63 -22.28
N THR A 86 16.15 -14.34 -20.98
CA THR A 86 16.53 -13.01 -20.48
C THR A 86 15.65 -11.91 -21.10
N ASN A 87 14.35 -12.14 -21.17
CA ASN A 87 13.42 -11.16 -21.73
C ASN A 87 13.11 -10.08 -20.68
N VAL A 88 13.94 -9.04 -20.67
CA VAL A 88 13.85 -7.94 -19.71
C VAL A 88 12.51 -7.20 -19.82
N GLU A 89 11.99 -7.00 -21.03
CA GLU A 89 10.71 -6.31 -21.24
C GLU A 89 9.55 -7.06 -20.60
N ALA A 90 9.50 -8.38 -20.80
CA ALA A 90 8.47 -9.22 -20.19
C ALA A 90 8.59 -9.27 -18.66
N LEU A 91 9.81 -9.26 -18.12
CA LEU A 91 10.04 -9.19 -16.68
C LEU A 91 9.54 -7.86 -16.10
N ILE A 92 9.86 -6.73 -16.74
CA ILE A 92 9.37 -5.40 -16.31
C ILE A 92 7.84 -5.37 -16.35
N LYS A 93 7.22 -5.95 -17.38
CA LYS A 93 5.76 -6.06 -17.45
C LYS A 93 5.18 -6.86 -16.29
N SER A 94 5.79 -7.99 -15.90
CA SER A 94 5.35 -8.75 -14.73
C SER A 94 5.47 -7.95 -13.43
N ILE A 95 6.51 -7.12 -13.28
CA ILE A 95 6.66 -6.21 -12.13
C ILE A 95 5.56 -5.13 -12.16
N ASP A 96 5.27 -4.59 -13.34
CA ASP A 96 4.22 -3.60 -13.54
C ASP A 96 2.84 -4.15 -13.13
N GLU A 97 2.49 -5.34 -13.58
CA GLU A 97 1.26 -6.05 -13.20
C GLU A 97 1.22 -6.38 -11.70
N ALA A 98 2.35 -6.79 -11.11
CA ALA A 98 2.47 -7.03 -9.68
C ALA A 98 2.23 -5.74 -8.87
N SER A 99 2.70 -4.60 -9.36
CA SER A 99 2.50 -3.31 -8.72
C SER A 99 1.02 -2.90 -8.72
N ASP A 100 0.28 -3.15 -9.80
CA ASP A 100 -1.16 -2.90 -9.87
C ASP A 100 -1.92 -3.77 -8.88
N SER A 101 -1.61 -5.08 -8.83
CA SER A 101 -2.18 -6.00 -7.84
C SER A 101 -1.87 -5.55 -6.41
N GLY A 102 -0.67 -5.03 -6.15
CA GLY A 102 -0.29 -4.50 -4.86
C GLY A 102 -1.08 -3.24 -4.47
N ILE A 103 -1.26 -2.31 -5.41
CA ILE A 103 -2.06 -1.09 -5.20
C ILE A 103 -3.51 -1.46 -4.86
N GLU A 104 -4.11 -2.34 -5.66
CA GLU A 104 -5.50 -2.80 -5.47
C GLU A 104 -5.70 -3.47 -4.09
N SER A 105 -4.69 -4.19 -3.59
CA SER A 105 -4.76 -4.82 -2.27
C SER A 105 -4.47 -3.85 -1.13
N LEU A 106 -3.51 -2.92 -1.28
CA LEU A 106 -2.99 -2.10 -0.19
C LEU A 106 -3.82 -0.84 0.05
N VAL A 107 -4.16 -0.10 -1.01
CA VAL A 107 -4.81 1.22 -0.87
C VAL A 107 -6.15 1.14 -0.11
N PRO A 108 -7.04 0.18 -0.39
CA PRO A 108 -8.29 0.06 0.39
C PRO A 108 -8.04 -0.17 1.88
N GLN A 109 -6.99 -0.92 2.23
CA GLN A 109 -6.66 -1.20 3.63
C GLN A 109 -6.13 0.04 4.36
N ILE A 110 -5.36 0.89 3.66
CA ILE A 110 -4.93 2.19 4.19
C ILE A 110 -6.15 3.06 4.51
N PHE A 111 -7.09 3.19 3.58
CA PHE A 111 -8.29 3.99 3.80
C PHE A 111 -9.21 3.42 4.88
N GLN A 112 -9.36 2.10 4.93
CA GLN A 112 -10.11 1.44 5.99
C GLN A 112 -9.49 1.73 7.36
N PHE A 113 -8.17 1.58 7.47
CA PHE A 113 -7.46 1.85 8.71
C PHE A 113 -7.54 3.33 9.11
N LEU A 114 -7.37 4.25 8.16
CA LEU A 114 -7.53 5.69 8.42
C LEU A 114 -8.96 6.01 8.92
N GLY A 115 -9.97 5.40 8.31
CA GLY A 115 -11.36 5.52 8.75
C GLY A 115 -11.56 5.08 10.20
N GLU A 116 -11.05 3.90 10.56
CA GLU A 116 -11.11 3.38 11.94
C GLU A 116 -10.42 4.33 12.94
N VAL A 117 -9.26 4.90 12.57
CA VAL A 117 -8.55 5.86 13.44
C VAL A 117 -9.37 7.14 13.61
N CYS A 118 -9.97 7.66 12.53
CA CYS A 118 -10.82 8.86 12.59
C CYS A 118 -12.11 8.63 13.40
N ASP A 119 -12.71 7.45 13.30
CA ASP A 119 -13.89 7.06 14.08
C ASP A 119 -13.57 7.06 15.58
N VAL A 120 -12.45 6.43 15.95
CA VAL A 120 -12.02 6.32 17.34
C VAL A 120 -11.58 7.67 17.92
N SER A 121 -10.95 8.52 17.12
CA SER A 121 -10.49 9.85 17.56
C SER A 121 -11.57 10.93 17.51
N GLY A 122 -12.80 10.61 17.06
CA GLY A 122 -13.89 11.58 16.94
C GLY A 122 -13.68 12.63 15.83
N GLN A 123 -12.74 12.40 14.92
CA GLN A 123 -12.38 13.32 13.83
C GLN A 123 -13.33 13.23 12.61
N VAL A 124 -14.41 12.46 12.70
CA VAL A 124 -15.42 12.32 11.64
C VAL A 124 -16.34 13.54 11.57
N VAL A 125 -16.61 14.02 10.36
CA VAL A 125 -17.67 15.00 10.07
C VAL A 125 -18.79 14.28 9.33
N ASP A 126 -20.02 14.32 9.87
CA ASP A 126 -21.18 13.69 9.24
C ASP A 126 -21.82 14.63 8.22
N GLY A 127 -21.57 14.36 6.94
CA GLY A 127 -22.15 15.10 5.82
C GLY A 127 -23.63 14.83 5.56
N ARG A 128 -24.29 13.92 6.31
CA ARG A 128 -25.73 13.57 6.20
C ARG A 128 -26.18 13.22 4.77
N GLY A 129 -25.28 12.64 3.98
CA GLY A 129 -25.53 12.29 2.58
C GLY A 129 -25.48 13.44 1.59
N GLN A 130 -25.04 14.64 2.01
CA GLN A 130 -24.79 15.76 1.11
C GLN A 130 -23.51 15.52 0.28
N PRO A 131 -23.45 16.01 -0.97
CA PRO A 131 -22.19 16.07 -1.72
C PRO A 131 -21.15 16.88 -0.95
N PHE A 132 -19.87 16.64 -1.23
CA PHE A 132 -18.79 17.43 -0.65
C PHE A 132 -18.99 18.92 -0.99
N SER A 133 -19.09 19.75 0.05
CA SER A 133 -19.39 21.18 -0.04
C SER A 133 -18.30 21.99 0.67
N PHE A 134 -18.28 23.30 0.41
CA PHE A 134 -17.35 24.21 1.08
C PHE A 134 -17.60 24.26 2.59
N ASP A 135 -18.85 24.19 3.02
CA ASP A 135 -19.19 24.18 4.45
C ASP A 135 -18.64 22.92 5.15
N LEU A 136 -18.78 21.75 4.53
CA LEU A 136 -18.20 20.49 5.04
C LEU A 136 -16.67 20.54 5.07
N PHE A 137 -16.06 21.24 4.11
CA PHE A 137 -14.61 21.45 4.11
C PHE A 137 -14.18 22.34 5.30
N LEU A 138 -14.92 23.41 5.60
CA LEU A 138 -14.63 24.26 6.76
C LEU A 138 -14.80 23.50 8.08
N GLU A 139 -15.88 22.73 8.23
CA GLU A 139 -16.08 21.87 9.42
C GLU A 139 -14.94 20.87 9.61
N LEU A 140 -14.38 20.34 8.51
CA LEU A 140 -13.19 19.49 8.56
C LEU A 140 -11.94 20.27 9.02
N LEU A 141 -11.72 21.48 8.49
CA LEU A 141 -10.59 22.32 8.89
C LEU A 141 -10.64 22.71 10.37
N GLU A 142 -11.84 22.89 10.94
CA GLU A 142 -12.01 23.19 12.37
C GLU A 142 -11.58 22.03 13.29
N LYS A 143 -11.55 20.78 12.78
CA LYS A 143 -11.18 19.59 13.55
C LYS A 143 -9.71 19.21 13.46
N ILE A 144 -8.95 19.86 12.59
CA ILE A 144 -7.53 19.55 12.37
C ILE A 144 -6.63 20.71 12.81
N GLU A 145 -5.43 20.38 13.24
CA GLU A 145 -4.41 21.38 13.52
C GLU A 145 -3.66 21.72 12.22
N ILE A 146 -3.71 23.00 11.81
CA ILE A 146 -2.97 23.50 10.65
C ILE A 146 -1.64 24.08 11.14
N THR A 147 -0.53 23.48 10.71
CA THR A 147 0.81 24.01 10.94
C THR A 147 1.19 25.01 9.85
N PHE A 148 2.08 25.94 10.18
CA PHE A 148 2.56 26.98 9.25
C PHE A 148 4.05 26.78 8.97
N ASN A 149 4.43 27.04 7.72
CA ASN A 149 5.82 27.03 7.29
C ASN A 149 6.55 28.29 7.81
N ASP A 150 7.89 28.30 7.69
CA ASP A 150 8.74 29.42 8.13
C ASP A 150 8.41 30.76 7.43
N ASP A 151 7.81 30.72 6.24
CA ASP A 151 7.35 31.89 5.49
C ASP A 151 5.94 32.37 5.88
N GLY A 152 5.30 31.71 6.85
CA GLY A 152 3.96 32.02 7.31
C GLY A 152 2.83 31.45 6.44
N SER A 153 3.14 30.62 5.44
CA SER A 153 2.11 29.92 4.66
C SER A 153 1.55 28.69 5.41
N PRO A 154 0.23 28.45 5.38
CA PRO A 154 -0.36 27.27 6.02
C PRO A 154 -0.03 25.99 5.23
N ASN A 155 0.26 24.91 5.95
CA ASN A 155 0.36 23.58 5.38
C ASN A 155 -1.03 22.97 5.25
N MET A 156 -1.65 23.18 4.08
CA MET A 156 -3.02 22.73 3.82
C MET A 156 -3.10 21.21 3.67
N PRO A 157 -4.17 20.57 4.20
CA PRO A 157 -4.35 19.13 4.05
C PRO A 157 -4.63 18.75 2.58
N THR A 158 -4.18 17.57 2.18
CA THR A 158 -4.61 16.95 0.91
C THR A 158 -5.97 16.28 1.12
N VAL A 159 -6.95 16.60 0.26
CA VAL A 159 -8.30 16.07 0.38
C VAL A 159 -8.54 14.96 -0.66
N PHE A 160 -8.82 13.76 -0.18
CA PHE A 160 -9.25 12.63 -1.01
C PHE A 160 -10.76 12.51 -1.00
N ILE A 161 -11.39 12.68 -2.17
CA ILE A 161 -12.84 12.63 -2.33
C ILE A 161 -13.21 11.42 -3.18
N HIS A 162 -14.11 10.59 -2.67
CA HIS A 162 -14.65 9.48 -3.45
C HIS A 162 -15.30 9.99 -4.74
N PRO A 163 -15.12 9.34 -5.91
CA PRO A 163 -15.61 9.85 -7.19
C PRO A 163 -17.11 10.20 -7.21
N HIS A 164 -17.92 9.49 -6.42
CA HIS A 164 -19.37 9.72 -6.32
C HIS A 164 -19.77 10.88 -5.39
N ALA A 165 -18.86 11.39 -4.57
CA ALA A 165 -19.12 12.47 -3.62
C ALA A 165 -18.84 13.87 -4.20
N LYS A 166 -18.27 13.96 -5.41
CA LYS A 166 -18.13 15.23 -6.12
C LYS A 166 -19.52 15.71 -6.55
N GLY A 167 -19.92 16.91 -6.11
CA GLY A 167 -21.09 17.59 -6.67
C GLY A 167 -20.89 17.79 -8.17
N SER A 168 -21.94 17.51 -8.96
CA SER A 168 -21.99 17.79 -10.41
C SER A 168 -21.97 19.28 -10.71
#